data_AF-A0AAE0WKG1-F1
#
_entry.id   AF-A0AAE0WKG1-F1
#
_cell.length_a   1.000
_cell.length_b   1.000
_cell.length_c   1.000
_cell.angle_alpha   90.00
_cell.angle_beta   90.00
_cell.angle_gamma   90.00
#
_symmetry.space_group_name_H-M   'P 1'
#
loop_
_entity.id
_entity.type
_entity.pdbx_description
1 polymer ?
#
loop_
_entity_poly.entity_id
_entity_poly.type
_entity_poly.pdbx_seq_one_letter_code
_entity_poly.pdbx_strand_id
1 'polypeptide(L)'
;MLFLFNLVYAATWGTVAFLVPTEIFPSDLRAQGNGFGITGWAIGVGWAVLVNPIMFGHLENRTYFLFAGLNLLWIPIVYLLYPETKDRSLESIDAMFSSSSPFFNQMERSYELNKDVVALAGGERAKSVASVEKGHEPGTYK
;
A
#
# COMPACT_ATOMS: atom_id res chain seq x y z
N MET A 1 -27.16 9.83 8.89
CA MET A 1 -26.79 9.18 7.62
C MET A 1 -25.44 9.63 7.09
N LEU A 2 -25.22 10.92 6.80
CA LEU A 2 -23.90 11.40 6.32
C LEU A 2 -22.74 11.17 7.29
N PHE A 3 -22.93 11.38 8.61
CA PHE A 3 -21.89 11.13 9.61
C PHE A 3 -21.45 9.67 9.68
N LEU A 4 -22.41 8.73 9.69
CA LEU A 4 -22.12 7.30 9.76
C LEU A 4 -21.40 6.82 8.49
N PHE A 5 -21.85 7.29 7.33
CA PHE A 5 -21.20 7.05 6.05
C PHE A 5 -19.75 7.55 6.06
N ASN A 6 -19.51 8.81 6.47
CA ASN A 6 -18.17 9.37 6.53
C ASN A 6 -17.28 8.63 7.53
N LEU A 7 -17.81 8.19 8.66
CA LEU A 7 -17.05 7.43 9.65
C LEU A 7 -16.59 6.07 9.11
N VAL A 8 -17.50 5.32 8.47
CA VAL A 8 -17.16 4.03 7.86
C VAL A 8 -16.18 4.22 6.71
N TYR A 9 -16.41 5.22 5.85
CA TYR A 9 -15.51 5.54 4.74
C TYR A 9 -14.12 5.91 5.24
N ALA A 10 -14.03 6.81 6.22
CA ALA A 10 -12.75 7.23 6.79
C ALA A 10 -12.01 6.05 7.44
N ALA A 11 -12.71 5.19 8.18
CA ALA A 11 -12.09 4.05 8.87
C ALA A 11 -11.61 2.93 7.92
N THR A 12 -12.14 2.85 6.70
CA THR A 12 -11.81 1.80 5.73
C THR A 12 -11.03 2.38 4.57
N TRP A 13 -11.72 2.87 3.54
CA TRP A 13 -11.12 3.37 2.31
C TRP A 13 -10.24 4.60 2.52
N GLY A 14 -10.65 5.50 3.42
CA GLY A 14 -9.92 6.74 3.70
C GLY A 14 -8.55 6.47 4.32
N THR A 15 -8.47 5.65 5.36
CA THR A 15 -7.20 5.32 6.03
C THR A 15 -6.36 4.33 5.26
N VAL A 16 -6.95 3.25 4.76
CA VAL A 16 -6.21 2.16 4.10
C VAL A 16 -5.52 2.65 2.82
N ALA A 17 -6.17 3.53 2.04
CA ALA A 17 -5.59 4.04 0.79
C ALA A 17 -4.29 4.83 1.00
N PHE A 18 -4.14 5.53 2.14
CA PHE A 18 -2.91 6.25 2.48
C PHE A 18 -1.91 5.41 3.29
N LEU A 19 -2.39 4.36 3.96
CA LEU A 19 -1.54 3.46 4.72
C LEU A 19 -0.76 2.51 3.79
N VAL A 20 -1.42 1.92 2.80
CA VAL A 20 -0.81 0.89 1.94
C VAL A 20 0.47 1.36 1.22
N PRO A 21 0.57 2.57 0.65
CA PRO A 21 1.82 3.07 0.09
C PRO A 21 2.97 3.08 1.11
N THR A 22 2.69 3.39 2.38
CA THR A 22 3.72 3.44 3.43
C THR A 22 4.29 2.07 3.76
N GLU A 23 3.52 1.00 3.51
CA GLU A 23 3.86 -0.39 3.81
C GLU A 23 4.47 -1.13 2.60
N ILE A 24 4.05 -0.78 1.38
CA ILE A 24 4.53 -1.42 0.14
C ILE A 24 5.91 -0.89 -0.28
N PHE A 25 6.17 0.40 -0.09
CA PHE A 25 7.43 0.98 -0.58
C PHE A 25 8.61 0.68 0.38
N PRO A 26 9.77 0.24 -0.17
CA PRO A 26 10.98 0.05 0.63
C PRO A 26 11.44 1.38 1.24
N SER A 27 12.18 1.30 2.36
CA SER A 27 12.48 2.47 3.20
C SER A 27 13.14 3.63 2.44
N ASP A 28 13.98 3.33 1.45
CA ASP A 28 14.72 4.32 0.68
C ASP A 28 13.84 5.09 -0.31
N LEU A 29 12.75 4.47 -0.81
CA LEU A 29 11.84 5.05 -1.80
C LEU A 29 10.50 5.50 -1.22
N ARG A 30 10.24 5.22 0.07
CA ARG A 30 8.95 5.45 0.73
C ARG A 30 8.45 6.89 0.58
N ALA A 31 9.33 7.88 0.73
CA ALA A 31 8.94 9.29 0.61
C ALA A 31 8.47 9.64 -0.82
N GLN A 32 9.17 9.13 -1.84
CA GLN A 32 8.81 9.36 -3.24
C GLN A 32 7.52 8.60 -3.60
N GLY A 33 7.42 7.34 -3.19
CA GLY A 33 6.24 6.51 -3.40
C GLY A 33 4.97 7.09 -2.77
N ASN A 34 5.07 7.61 -1.54
CA ASN A 34 3.98 8.34 -0.90
C ASN A 34 3.59 9.61 -1.67
N GLY A 35 4.58 10.35 -2.20
CA GLY A 35 4.32 11.52 -3.05
C GLY A 35 3.53 11.18 -4.31
N PHE A 36 3.86 10.08 -4.98
CA PHE A 36 3.09 9.57 -6.11
C PHE A 36 1.67 9.15 -5.70
N GLY A 37 1.52 8.48 -4.54
CA GLY A 37 0.21 8.11 -4.00
C GLY A 37 -0.70 9.32 -3.77
N ILE A 38 -0.18 10.37 -3.13
CA ILE A 38 -0.91 11.63 -2.90
C ILE A 38 -1.26 12.32 -4.22
N THR A 39 -0.33 12.33 -5.17
CA THR A 39 -0.56 12.96 -6.49
C THR A 39 -1.66 12.23 -7.25
N GLY A 40 -1.64 10.90 -7.28
CA GLY A 40 -2.69 10.08 -7.91
C GLY A 40 -4.06 10.31 -7.25
N TRP A 41 -4.10 10.37 -5.91
CA TRP A 41 -5.32 10.70 -5.18
C TRP A 41 -5.85 12.10 -5.53
N ALA A 42 -4.99 13.11 -5.58
CA ALA A 42 -5.38 14.48 -5.92
C ALA A 42 -5.95 14.59 -7.35
N ILE A 43 -5.34 13.90 -8.32
CA ILE A 43 -5.87 13.81 -9.70
C ILE A 43 -7.25 13.14 -9.70
N GLY A 44 -7.42 12.04 -8.96
CA GLY A 44 -8.70 11.34 -8.86
C GLY A 44 -9.81 12.20 -8.28
N VAL A 45 -9.53 12.92 -7.18
CA VAL A 45 -10.47 13.88 -6.57
C VAL A 45 -10.78 15.02 -7.53
N GLY A 46 -9.76 15.61 -8.16
CA GLY A 46 -9.92 16.70 -9.13
C GLY A 46 -10.80 16.28 -10.31
N TRP A 47 -10.56 15.10 -10.87
CA TRP A 47 -11.38 14.53 -11.93
C TRP A 47 -12.84 14.35 -11.48
N ALA A 48 -13.08 13.76 -10.31
CA ALA A 48 -14.43 13.53 -9.80
C ALA A 48 -15.20 14.85 -9.60
N VAL A 49 -14.55 15.90 -9.09
CA VAL A 49 -15.18 17.22 -8.89
C VAL A 49 -15.60 17.85 -10.23
N LEU A 50 -14.78 17.71 -11.27
CA LEU A 50 -15.08 18.28 -12.59
C LEU A 50 -16.12 17.46 -13.36
N VAL A 51 -16.08 16.13 -13.26
CA VAL A 51 -16.89 15.22 -14.08
C VAL A 51 -18.28 14.96 -13.45
N ASN A 52 -18.39 14.90 -12.12
CA ASN A 52 -19.68 14.70 -11.45
C ASN A 52 -20.78 15.67 -11.91
N PRO A 53 -20.58 17.01 -11.93
CA PRO A 53 -21.66 17.92 -12.34
C PRO A 53 -22.11 17.68 -13.79
N ILE A 54 -21.18 17.33 -14.68
CA ILE A 54 -21.48 17.02 -16.08
C ILE A 54 -22.29 15.72 -16.17
N MET A 55 -21.93 14.69 -15.40
CA MET A 55 -22.66 13.44 -15.38
C MET A 55 -24.07 13.61 -14.81
N PHE A 56 -24.23 14.31 -13.68
CA PHE A 56 -25.55 14.55 -13.11
C PHE A 56 -26.43 15.42 -14.00
N GLY A 57 -25.85 16.31 -14.83
CA GLY A 57 -26.59 17.11 -15.81
C GLY A 57 -27.11 16.34 -17.02
N HIS A 58 -26.48 15.22 -17.41
CA HIS A 58 -26.90 14.43 -18.58
C HIS A 58 -27.57 13.09 -18.22
N LEU A 59 -27.07 12.42 -17.18
CA LEU A 59 -27.45 11.06 -16.81
C LEU A 59 -28.35 11.02 -15.57
N GLU A 60 -28.43 12.13 -14.81
CA GLU A 60 -29.25 12.26 -13.60
C GLU A 60 -29.11 11.02 -12.69
N ASN A 61 -30.21 10.28 -12.47
CA ASN A 61 -30.30 9.09 -11.63
C ASN A 61 -29.52 7.88 -12.18
N ARG A 62 -29.20 7.84 -13.48
CA ARG A 62 -28.41 6.75 -14.08
C ARG A 62 -26.95 6.78 -13.64
N THR A 63 -26.46 7.94 -13.21
CA THR A 63 -25.10 8.13 -12.70
C THR A 63 -24.81 7.22 -11.50
N TYR A 64 -25.80 6.95 -10.64
CA TYR A 64 -25.65 6.08 -9.49
C TYR A 64 -25.35 4.62 -9.87
N PHE A 65 -25.95 4.11 -10.95
CA PHE A 65 -25.65 2.76 -11.45
C PHE A 65 -24.24 2.67 -12.03
N LEU A 66 -23.74 3.75 -12.64
CA LEU A 66 -22.36 3.83 -13.12
C LEU A 66 -21.36 3.79 -11.96
N PHE A 67 -21.60 4.56 -10.89
CA PHE A 67 -20.77 4.48 -9.70
C PHE A 67 -20.83 3.12 -9.01
N ALA A 68 -22.01 2.49 -8.94
CA ALA A 68 -22.15 1.15 -8.40
C ALA A 68 -21.32 0.14 -9.20
N GLY A 69 -21.38 0.19 -10.54
CA GLY A 69 -20.58 -0.64 -11.43
C GLY A 69 -19.07 -0.40 -11.26
N LEU A 70 -18.65 0.87 -11.13
CA LEU A 70 -17.25 1.21 -10.92
C LEU A 70 -16.72 0.71 -9.56
N ASN A 71 -17.53 0.80 -8.49
CA ASN A 71 -17.18 0.24 -7.19
C ASN A 71 -17.08 -1.29 -7.24
N LEU A 72 -17.98 -1.97 -7.96
CA LEU A 72 -17.90 -3.43 -8.14
C LEU A 72 -16.66 -3.85 -8.92
N LEU A 73 -16.19 -3.04 -9.88
CA LEU A 73 -14.96 -3.29 -10.63
C LEU A 73 -13.71 -3.23 -9.74
N TRP A 74 -13.71 -2.40 -8.69
CA TRP A 74 -12.59 -2.30 -7.75
C TRP A 74 -12.43 -3.54 -6.88
N ILE A 75 -13.50 -4.27 -6.58
CA ILE A 75 -13.47 -5.48 -5.75
C ILE A 75 -12.47 -6.54 -6.28
N PRO A 76 -12.55 -7.02 -7.54
CA PRO A 76 -11.60 -7.99 -8.06
C PRO A 76 -10.19 -7.43 -8.19
N ILE A 77 -10.03 -6.13 -8.45
CA ILE A 77 -8.72 -5.47 -8.53
C ILE A 77 -8.01 -5.56 -7.18
N VAL A 78 -8.69 -5.13 -6.11
CA VAL A 78 -8.14 -5.21 -4.75
C VAL A 78 -7.86 -6.66 -4.37
N TYR A 79 -8.80 -7.57 -4.63
CA TYR A 79 -8.64 -8.99 -4.29
C TYR A 79 -7.45 -9.68 -4.99
N LEU A 80 -7.12 -9.29 -6.22
CA LEU A 80 -6.06 -9.95 -7.01
C LEU A 80 -4.69 -9.26 -6.95
N LEU A 81 -4.65 -7.95 -6.72
CA LEU A 81 -3.42 -7.15 -6.83
C LEU A 81 -2.89 -6.65 -5.48
N TYR A 82 -3.76 -6.45 -4.48
CA TYR A 82 -3.33 -5.93 -3.19
C TYR A 82 -2.99 -7.07 -2.23
N PRO A 83 -1.71 -7.26 -1.87
CA PRO A 83 -1.34 -8.26 -0.88
C PRO A 83 -1.69 -7.80 0.54
N GLU A 84 -2.01 -8.76 1.40
CA GLU A 84 -2.21 -8.51 2.83
C GLU A 84 -0.87 -8.19 3.50
N THR A 85 -0.77 -6.99 4.08
CA THR A 85 0.43 -6.44 4.73
C THR A 85 0.41 -6.60 6.26
N LYS A 86 -0.71 -7.02 6.85
CA LYS A 86 -0.87 -7.15 8.30
C LYS A 86 0.12 -8.13 8.94
N ASP A 87 0.67 -7.73 10.08
CA ASP A 87 1.57 -8.52 10.94
C ASP A 87 2.86 -9.01 10.23
N ARG A 88 3.26 -8.34 9.13
CA ARG A 88 4.48 -8.63 8.38
C ARG A 88 5.54 -7.55 8.61
N SER A 89 6.82 -7.95 8.68
CA SER A 89 7.91 -6.97 8.72
C SER A 89 8.11 -6.32 7.35
N LEU A 90 8.57 -5.08 7.32
CA LEU A 90 8.83 -4.35 6.07
C LEU A 90 9.79 -5.10 5.13
N GLU A 91 10.78 -5.80 5.70
CA GLU A 91 11.75 -6.62 4.96
C GLU A 91 11.08 -7.84 4.31
N SER A 92 10.09 -8.42 5.00
CA SER A 92 9.34 -9.56 4.52
C SER A 92 8.36 -9.17 3.41
N ILE A 93 7.85 -7.93 3.45
CA ILE A 93 7.02 -7.33 2.39
C ILE A 93 7.88 -7.04 1.15
N ASP A 94 9.07 -6.47 1.32
CA ASP A 94 10.02 -6.23 0.21
C ASP A 94 10.40 -7.55 -0.49
N ALA A 95 10.68 -8.60 0.28
CA ALA A 95 10.94 -9.93 -0.27
C ALA A 95 9.73 -10.52 -1.03
N MET A 96 8.50 -10.25 -0.59
CA MET A 96 7.28 -10.69 -1.29
C MET A 96 7.13 -10.00 -2.66
N PHE A 97 7.46 -8.71 -2.75
CA PHE A 97 7.42 -7.95 -4.01
C PHE A 97 8.60 -8.25 -4.95
N SER A 98 9.63 -8.96 -4.50
CA SER A 98 10.73 -9.44 -5.36
C SER A 98 10.32 -10.58 -6.31
N SER A 99 9.15 -11.20 -6.10
CA SER A 99 8.59 -12.24 -6.96
C SER A 99 8.22 -11.67 -8.34
N SER A 100 8.54 -12.38 -9.43
CA SER A 100 8.35 -11.90 -10.81
C SER A 100 6.88 -11.80 -11.26
N SER A 101 5.92 -12.13 -10.40
CA SER A 101 4.50 -12.15 -10.74
C SER A 101 3.75 -11.00 -10.08
N PRO A 102 2.93 -10.23 -10.83
CA PRO A 102 2.14 -9.12 -10.27
C PRO A 102 0.90 -9.59 -9.50
N PHE A 103 0.59 -10.89 -9.52
CA PHE A 103 -0.62 -11.42 -8.89
C PHE A 103 -0.37 -11.82 -7.44
N PHE A 104 -1.27 -11.38 -6.55
CA PHE A 104 -1.23 -11.66 -5.12
C PHE A 104 -1.01 -13.15 -4.80
N ASN A 105 -1.82 -14.04 -5.38
CA ASN A 105 -1.74 -15.49 -5.13
C ASN A 105 -0.33 -16.09 -5.39
N GLN A 106 0.40 -15.52 -6.35
CA GLN A 106 1.75 -15.97 -6.68
C GLN A 106 2.79 -15.35 -5.78
N MET A 107 2.63 -14.07 -5.41
CA MET A 107 3.48 -13.41 -4.42
C MET A 107 3.37 -14.08 -3.04
N GLU A 108 2.16 -14.41 -2.60
CA GLU A 108 1.92 -15.09 -1.32
C GLU A 108 2.53 -16.49 -1.32
N ARG A 109 2.36 -17.27 -2.38
CA ARG A 109 2.97 -18.59 -2.50
C ARG A 109 4.50 -18.54 -2.47
N SER A 110 5.10 -17.58 -3.18
CA SER A 110 6.55 -17.35 -3.15
C SER A 110 7.04 -16.94 -1.76
N TYR A 111 6.24 -16.14 -1.04
CA TYR A 111 6.53 -15.75 0.33
C TYR A 111 6.48 -16.95 1.29
N GLU A 112 5.41 -17.75 1.25
CA GLU A 112 5.25 -18.93 2.12
C GLU A 112 6.38 -19.94 1.96
N LEU A 113 6.85 -20.14 0.73
CA LEU A 113 7.97 -21.04 0.41
C LEU A 113 9.31 -20.53 0.95
N ASN A 114 9.50 -19.22 1.03
CA ASN A 114 10.77 -18.59 1.42
C ASN A 114 10.75 -17.99 2.83
N LYS A 115 9.63 -18.09 3.57
CA LYS A 115 9.45 -17.45 4.88
C LYS A 115 10.56 -17.79 5.89
N ASP A 116 11.03 -19.04 5.86
CA ASP A 116 12.05 -19.53 6.80
C ASP A 116 13.43 -18.94 6.45
N VAL A 117 13.73 -18.80 5.16
CA VAL A 117 14.97 -18.17 4.67
C VAL A 117 14.96 -16.66 4.92
N VAL A 118 13.82 -16.00 4.72
CA VAL A 118 13.65 -14.56 4.99
C VAL A 118 13.77 -14.26 6.48
N ALA A 119 13.22 -15.11 7.35
CA ALA A 119 13.38 -14.97 8.81
C ALA A 119 14.84 -15.13 9.26
N LEU A 120 15.58 -16.07 8.66
CA LEU A 120 17.01 -16.27 8.92
C LEU A 120 17.87 -15.12 8.38
N ALA A 121 17.61 -14.70 7.13
CA ALA A 121 18.34 -13.61 6.47
C ALA A 121 18.10 -12.26 7.15
N GLY A 122 16.86 -11.98 7.60
CA GLY A 122 16.55 -10.79 8.41
C GLY A 122 17.31 -10.81 9.75
N GLY A 123 17.41 -11.96 10.40
CA GLY A 123 18.20 -12.14 11.62
C GLY A 123 19.71 -11.96 11.42
N GLU A 124 20.27 -12.41 10.29
CA GLU A 124 21.69 -12.24 9.96
C GLU A 124 22.03 -10.80 9.56
N ARG A 125 21.17 -10.12 8.80
CA ARG A 125 21.35 -8.70 8.45
C ARG A 125 21.24 -7.79 9.67
N ALA A 126 20.29 -8.06 10.57
CA ALA A 126 20.16 -7.33 11.83
C ALA A 126 21.41 -7.51 12.72
N LYS A 127 21.99 -8.72 12.78
CA LYS A 127 23.26 -8.97 13.49
C LYS A 127 24.45 -8.29 12.81
N SER A 128 24.50 -8.27 11.48
CA SER A 128 25.53 -7.58 10.70
C SER A 128 25.50 -6.07 10.96
N VAL A 129 24.34 -5.43 10.86
CA VAL A 129 24.17 -3.99 11.13
C VAL A 129 24.51 -3.65 12.59
N ALA A 130 24.06 -4.46 13.55
CA ALA A 130 24.40 -4.27 14.96
C ALA A 130 25.91 -4.46 15.26
N SER A 131 26.60 -5.32 14.50
CA SER A 131 28.06 -5.49 14.62
C SER A 131 28.84 -4.33 14.02
N VAL A 132 28.29 -3.67 13.00
CA VAL A 132 28.86 -2.45 12.40
C VAL A 132 28.69 -1.25 13.33
N GLU A 133 27.52 -1.09 13.98
CA GLU A 133 27.30 -0.02 14.97
C GLU A 133 28.16 -0.18 16.23
N LYS A 134 28.34 -1.41 16.75
CA LYS A 134 29.24 -1.65 17.89
C LYS A 134 30.73 -1.43 17.57
N GLY A 135 31.11 -1.39 16.29
CA GLY A 135 32.47 -1.04 15.87
C GLY A 135 32.75 0.47 15.82
N HIS A 136 31.74 1.31 16.02
CA HIS A 136 31.84 2.77 15.96
C HIS A 136 31.64 3.39 17.36
N GLU A 137 32.42 2.96 18.36
CA GLU A 137 32.58 3.79 19.56
C GLU A 137 33.51 4.98 19.23
N PRO A 138 33.10 6.23 19.48
CA PRO A 138 33.92 7.40 19.19
C PRO A 138 35.10 7.44 20.17
N GLY A 139 36.26 7.00 19.67
CA GLY A 139 37.54 7.17 20.34
C GLY A 139 37.81 8.65 20.61
N THR A 140 37.75 9.01 21.89
CA THR A 140 38.54 10.03 22.59
C THR A 140 39.53 10.81 21.71
N TYR A 141 39.16 12.02 21.33
CA TYR A 141 40.14 13.05 20.95
C TYR A 141 40.75 13.64 22.23
N LYS A 142 42.06 13.40 22.40
CA LYS A 142 42.92 14.16 23.32
C LYS A 142 43.16 15.57 22.79
#